data_AF-A0A1Q8CGD5-F1
#
_entry.id   AF-A0A1Q8CGD5-F1
#
_cell.length_a   1.000
_cell.length_b   1.000
_cell.length_c   1.000
_cell.angle_alpha   90.00
_cell.angle_beta   90.00
_cell.angle_gamma   90.00
#
_symmetry.space_group_name_H-M   'P 1'
#
loop_
_entity.id
_entity.type
_entity.pdbx_description
1 polymer ?
#
loop_
_entity_poly.entity_id
_entity_poly.type
_entity_poly.pdbx_seq_one_letter_code
_entity_poly.pdbx_strand_id
1 'polypeptide(L)'
;MIEPEQSAEIIKAKIRDFASELAALRGELTYPDMEKKSGCPHEKLKAAAGGETWPEWATVHAYVTTCGGEVGDWRAKWETIDKSLREAGEATTDSVADGGRTPSVHCPADADTEERPKRSVRTRRMMLVSASVVVLCVVATLTAMSLGDATGKREEARPSSSSTAPTAESSSQRPTSATASPTTKISPKGGSSGQPSEIPPSADTVPTHAPPEDDPGAATSDPNSPGVLVDEDPGRHDGVQEKRVVELTQEQGRNWVDIEYWRQDASTPGELQISSNELFTNLGAKIAVIPDTPLANRSRCAQATGWRDRIAFSELHVGSQLCGLSRMERYASIEVRVVPDAQANGGRLIFYGITWY
;
A
#
# COMPACT_ATOMS: atom_id res chain seq x y z
N MET A 1 1.40 -25.40 29.10
CA MET A 1 0.15 -25.18 28.36
C MET A 1 -0.51 -24.00 29.04
N ILE A 2 -0.47 -22.82 28.41
CA ILE A 2 -1.10 -21.61 28.98
C ILE A 2 -2.60 -21.78 28.75
N GLU A 3 -3.41 -21.59 29.78
CA GLU A 3 -4.86 -21.68 29.61
C GLU A 3 -5.35 -20.54 28.69
N PRO A 4 -6.34 -20.77 27.81
CA PRO A 4 -6.79 -19.78 26.84
C PRO A 4 -7.22 -18.45 27.49
N GLU A 5 -7.78 -18.51 28.71
CA GLU A 5 -8.13 -17.33 29.50
C GLU A 5 -6.90 -16.46 29.84
N GLN A 6 -5.76 -17.08 30.17
CA GLN A 6 -4.52 -16.36 30.46
C GLN A 6 -3.96 -15.67 29.21
N SER A 7 -4.12 -16.29 28.03
CA SER A 7 -3.65 -15.70 26.77
C SER A 7 -4.43 -14.43 26.42
N ALA A 8 -5.75 -14.44 26.64
CA ALA A 8 -6.60 -13.27 26.42
C ALA A 8 -6.24 -12.09 27.36
N GLU A 9 -5.98 -12.37 28.64
CA GLU A 9 -5.57 -11.32 29.59
C GLU A 9 -4.18 -10.75 29.27
N ILE A 10 -3.23 -11.57 28.81
CA ILE A 10 -1.91 -11.09 28.35
C ILE A 10 -2.07 -10.13 27.17
N ILE A 11 -2.95 -10.43 26.22
CA ILE A 11 -3.18 -9.57 25.05
C ILE A 11 -3.83 -8.25 25.45
N LYS A 12 -4.86 -8.28 26.31
CA LYS A 12 -5.47 -7.05 26.84
C LYS A 12 -4.45 -6.18 27.56
N ALA A 13 -3.51 -6.79 28.31
CA ALA A 13 -2.42 -6.05 28.93
C ALA A 13 -1.54 -5.36 27.89
N LYS A 14 -1.10 -6.08 26.83
CA LYS A 14 -0.30 -5.49 25.74
C LYS A 14 -1.00 -4.31 25.03
N ILE A 15 -2.30 -4.42 24.78
CA ILE A 15 -3.09 -3.35 24.15
C ILE A 15 -3.13 -2.12 25.06
N ARG A 16 -3.35 -2.32 26.37
CA ARG A 16 -3.37 -1.23 27.35
C ARG A 16 -2.02 -0.54 27.49
N ASP A 17 -0.93 -1.31 27.48
CA ASP A 17 0.43 -0.78 27.55
C ASP A 17 0.74 0.07 26.31
N PHE A 18 0.43 -0.44 25.11
CA PHE A 18 0.60 0.31 23.86
C PHE A 18 -0.22 1.61 23.84
N ALA A 19 -1.47 1.57 24.29
CA ALA A 19 -2.32 2.74 24.41
C ALA A 19 -1.78 3.78 25.41
N SER A 20 -1.24 3.33 26.54
CA SER A 20 -0.58 4.18 27.53
C SER A 20 0.65 4.89 26.95
N GLU A 21 1.47 4.18 26.17
CA GLU A 21 2.60 4.80 25.46
C GLU A 21 2.14 5.85 24.45
N LEU A 22 1.06 5.59 23.69
CA LEU A 22 0.49 6.58 22.76
C LEU A 22 0.00 7.82 23.52
N ALA A 23 -0.70 7.62 24.64
CA ALA A 23 -1.20 8.71 25.46
C ALA A 23 -0.05 9.57 26.02
N ALA A 24 1.08 8.95 26.37
CA ALA A 24 2.28 9.66 26.81
C ALA A 24 2.94 10.47 25.67
N LEU A 25 2.99 9.90 24.46
CA LEU A 25 3.53 10.57 23.27
C LEU A 25 2.80 11.88 22.94
N ARG A 26 1.49 11.96 23.20
CA ARG A 26 0.67 13.13 22.90
C ARG A 26 1.11 14.41 23.62
N GLY A 27 1.65 14.29 24.84
CA GLY A 27 1.98 15.44 25.68
C GLY A 27 0.76 16.35 25.90
N GLU A 28 0.94 17.65 25.65
CA GLU A 28 -0.11 18.67 25.85
C GLU A 28 -1.08 18.83 24.68
N LEU A 29 -0.87 18.13 23.56
CA LEU A 29 -1.67 18.34 22.35
C LEU A 29 -3.11 17.84 22.53
N THR A 30 -4.11 18.67 22.26
CA THR A 30 -5.52 18.26 22.43
C THR A 30 -5.98 17.40 21.24
N TYR A 31 -6.95 16.49 21.45
CA TYR A 31 -7.48 15.68 20.34
C TYR A 31 -8.10 16.51 19.20
N PRO A 32 -8.82 17.63 19.44
CA PRO A 32 -9.25 18.53 18.36
C PRO A 32 -8.09 19.13 17.55
N ASP A 33 -6.97 19.48 18.22
CA ASP A 33 -5.78 19.96 17.50
C ASP A 33 -5.16 18.86 16.65
N MET A 34 -5.15 17.62 17.15
CA MET A 34 -4.66 16.47 16.40
C MET A 34 -5.53 16.16 15.18
N GLU A 35 -6.85 16.22 15.32
CA GLU A 35 -7.79 16.05 14.20
C GLU A 35 -7.56 17.11 13.13
N LYS A 36 -7.40 18.38 13.53
CA LYS A 36 -7.10 19.47 12.59
C LYS A 36 -5.78 19.26 11.83
N LYS A 37 -4.76 18.70 12.48
CA LYS A 37 -3.44 18.45 11.88
C LYS A 37 -3.39 17.20 11.01
N SER A 38 -4.07 16.13 11.43
CA SER A 38 -3.99 14.81 10.80
C SER A 38 -5.12 14.50 9.82
N GLY A 39 -6.26 15.18 9.95
CA GLY A 39 -7.51 14.80 9.28
C GLY A 39 -8.18 13.55 9.85
N CYS A 40 -7.63 12.92 10.89
CA CYS A 40 -8.21 11.75 11.55
C CYS A 40 -9.25 12.20 12.60
N PRO A 41 -10.48 11.65 12.61
CA PRO A 41 -11.50 12.01 13.60
C PRO A 41 -11.01 11.86 15.04
N HIS A 42 -11.26 12.86 15.89
CA HIS A 42 -10.74 12.85 17.27
C HIS A 42 -11.24 11.65 18.10
N GLU A 43 -12.44 11.12 17.82
CA GLU A 43 -12.98 9.94 18.50
C GLU A 43 -12.12 8.69 18.22
N LYS A 44 -11.63 8.52 16.98
CA LYS A 44 -10.71 7.43 16.62
C LYS A 44 -9.37 7.57 17.32
N LEU A 45 -8.83 8.79 17.36
CA LEU A 45 -7.58 9.08 18.06
C LEU A 45 -7.70 8.81 19.57
N LYS A 46 -8.84 9.19 20.16
CA LYS A 46 -9.15 8.92 21.57
C LYS A 46 -9.30 7.42 21.84
N ALA A 47 -9.99 6.68 20.98
CA ALA A 47 -10.16 5.23 21.13
C ALA A 47 -8.82 4.50 21.06
N ALA A 48 -7.94 4.90 20.13
CA ALA A 48 -6.59 4.33 19.99
C ALA A 48 -5.74 4.51 21.26
N ALA A 49 -5.76 5.70 21.86
CA ALA A 49 -5.06 5.98 23.12
C ALA A 49 -5.80 5.48 24.37
N GLY A 50 -7.05 5.04 24.24
CA GLY A 50 -7.87 4.50 25.33
C GLY A 50 -7.61 3.02 25.61
N GLY A 51 -7.07 2.27 24.65
CA GLY A 51 -6.76 0.84 24.80
C GLY A 51 -7.99 -0.06 24.91
N GLU A 52 -9.18 0.43 24.54
CA GLU A 52 -10.41 -0.37 24.49
C GLU A 52 -10.44 -1.31 23.30
N THR A 53 -9.83 -0.89 22.18
CA THR A 53 -9.75 -1.65 20.93
C THR A 53 -8.36 -1.52 20.32
N TRP A 54 -7.94 -2.53 19.57
CA TRP A 54 -6.69 -2.49 18.84
C TRP A 54 -6.82 -1.55 17.63
N PRO A 55 -6.02 -0.47 17.54
CA PRO A 55 -6.18 0.53 16.49
C PRO A 55 -5.58 0.06 15.16
N GLU A 56 -6.20 0.46 14.04
CA GLU A 56 -5.63 0.30 12.70
C GLU A 56 -4.33 1.11 12.54
N TRP A 57 -3.39 0.62 11.73
CA TRP A 57 -2.12 1.29 11.48
C TRP A 57 -2.28 2.75 11.00
N ALA A 58 -3.25 3.02 10.12
CA ALA A 58 -3.49 4.38 9.62
C ALA A 58 -3.78 5.37 10.76
N THR A 59 -4.49 4.92 11.81
CA THR A 59 -4.79 5.72 13.00
C THR A 59 -3.54 5.95 13.84
N VAL A 60 -2.73 4.92 14.06
CA VAL A 60 -1.45 5.03 14.81
C VAL A 60 -0.48 5.94 14.08
N HIS A 61 -0.31 5.78 12.77
CA HIS A 61 0.56 6.63 11.95
C HIS A 61 0.17 8.11 12.04
N ALA A 62 -1.14 8.41 11.91
CA ALA A 62 -1.66 9.77 12.06
C ALA A 62 -1.37 10.34 13.46
N TYR A 63 -1.56 9.54 14.51
CA TYR A 63 -1.27 9.91 15.89
C TYR A 63 0.20 10.25 16.08
N VAL A 64 1.09 9.32 15.74
CA VAL A 64 2.54 9.42 15.93
C VAL A 64 3.13 10.58 15.16
N THR A 65 2.77 10.73 13.89
CA THR A 65 3.24 11.84 13.05
C THR A 65 2.83 13.19 13.63
N THR A 66 1.61 13.30 14.14
CA THR A 66 1.06 14.54 14.70
C THR A 66 1.70 14.93 16.03
N CYS A 67 2.08 13.93 16.81
CA CYS A 67 2.75 14.11 18.10
C CYS A 67 4.29 14.19 17.98
N GLY A 68 4.85 14.00 16.77
CA GLY A 68 6.29 14.07 16.52
C GLY A 68 7.07 12.85 16.99
N GLY A 69 6.44 11.68 17.05
CA GLY A 69 7.13 10.42 17.34
C GLY A 69 7.79 9.82 16.09
N GLU A 70 8.75 8.91 16.31
CA GLU A 70 9.47 8.22 15.24
C GLU A 70 8.61 7.12 14.61
N VAL A 71 8.18 7.31 13.36
CA VAL A 71 7.19 6.44 12.71
C VAL A 71 7.68 4.99 12.59
N GLY A 72 8.97 4.78 12.31
CA GLY A 72 9.56 3.44 12.16
C GLY A 72 9.46 2.60 13.45
N ASP A 73 9.81 3.19 14.59
CA ASP A 73 9.77 2.51 15.88
C ASP A 73 8.34 2.12 16.26
N TRP A 74 7.40 3.03 16.03
CA TRP A 74 5.98 2.79 16.30
C TRP A 74 5.37 1.75 15.36
N ARG A 75 5.82 1.68 14.11
CA ARG A 75 5.42 0.63 13.16
C ARG A 75 5.85 -0.75 13.66
N ALA A 76 7.13 -0.90 14.02
CA ALA A 76 7.67 -2.16 14.49
C ALA A 76 6.95 -2.65 15.78
N LYS A 77 6.67 -1.74 16.71
CA LYS A 77 5.87 -2.04 17.91
C LYS A 77 4.46 -2.51 17.57
N TRP A 78 3.77 -1.78 16.68
CA TRP A 78 2.42 -2.12 16.25
C TRP A 78 2.37 -3.51 15.60
N GLU A 79 3.26 -3.81 14.65
CA GLU A 79 3.33 -5.12 13.98
C GLU A 79 3.61 -6.28 14.94
N THR A 80 4.45 -6.06 15.94
CA THR A 80 4.76 -7.08 16.96
C THR A 80 3.53 -7.47 17.78
N ILE A 81 2.72 -6.49 18.18
CA ILE A 81 1.49 -6.73 18.93
C ILE A 81 0.41 -7.30 18.01
N ASP A 82 0.23 -6.75 16.80
CA ASP A 82 -0.71 -7.24 15.80
C ASP A 82 -0.50 -8.73 15.49
N LYS A 83 0.74 -9.14 15.29
CA LYS A 83 1.11 -10.56 15.13
C LYS A 83 0.69 -11.40 16.33
N SER A 84 0.92 -10.92 17.56
CA SER A 84 0.51 -11.62 18.78
C SER A 84 -1.02 -11.77 18.88
N LEU A 85 -1.80 -10.79 18.40
CA LEU A 85 -3.26 -10.87 18.38
C LEU A 85 -3.75 -11.94 17.39
N ARG A 86 -3.12 -12.02 16.20
CA ARG A 86 -3.48 -13.00 15.18
C ARG A 86 -3.21 -14.43 15.64
N GLU A 87 -2.03 -14.67 16.21
CA GLU A 87 -1.65 -15.99 16.75
C GLU A 87 -2.60 -16.46 17.86
N ALA A 88 -3.10 -15.54 18.68
CA ALA A 88 -4.06 -15.88 19.74
C ALA A 88 -5.50 -16.10 19.24
N GLY A 89 -5.89 -15.42 18.16
CA GLY A 89 -7.19 -15.62 17.51
C GLY A 89 -7.31 -17.02 16.89
N GLU A 90 -6.26 -17.48 16.21
CA GLU A 90 -6.20 -18.81 15.59
C GLU A 90 -6.28 -19.95 16.62
N ALA A 91 -5.64 -19.79 17.78
CA ALA A 91 -5.68 -20.78 18.86
C ALA A 91 -7.09 -21.00 19.44
N THR A 92 -8.01 -20.04 19.25
CA THR A 92 -9.39 -20.14 19.75
C THR A 92 -10.32 -20.84 18.76
N THR A 93 -10.01 -20.80 17.46
CA THR A 93 -10.87 -21.37 16.41
C THR A 93 -10.69 -22.87 16.20
N ASP A 94 -9.52 -23.44 16.49
CA ASP A 94 -9.26 -24.88 16.31
C ASP A 94 -9.93 -25.78 17.37
N SER A 95 -10.40 -25.20 18.48
CA SER A 95 -11.02 -25.99 19.56
C SER A 95 -12.53 -26.21 19.39
N VAL A 96 -13.14 -25.74 18.29
CA VAL A 96 -14.58 -25.93 17.97
C VAL A 96 -14.75 -26.68 16.64
N ALA A 97 -13.91 -27.70 16.42
CA ALA A 97 -14.03 -28.61 15.28
C ALA A 97 -14.32 -30.06 15.74
N ASP A 98 -15.24 -30.24 16.70
CA ASP A 98 -15.96 -31.51 16.84
C ASP A 98 -17.34 -31.29 17.48
N GLY A 99 -18.39 -31.72 16.79
CA GLY A 99 -19.73 -31.89 17.33
C GLY A 99 -20.71 -30.71 17.22
N GLY A 100 -21.45 -30.64 16.10
CA GLY A 100 -22.79 -30.02 16.15
C GLY A 100 -23.22 -29.25 14.90
N ARG A 101 -23.57 -29.99 13.85
CA ARG A 101 -24.41 -29.50 12.74
C ARG A 101 -25.71 -28.90 13.31
N THR A 102 -25.80 -27.57 13.41
CA THR A 102 -27.07 -26.85 13.52
C THR A 102 -27.64 -26.56 12.12
N PRO A 103 -28.95 -26.77 11.89
CA PRO A 103 -29.55 -26.54 10.59
C PRO A 103 -29.60 -25.03 10.29
N SER A 104 -29.06 -24.67 9.13
CA SER A 104 -29.11 -23.34 8.54
C SER A 104 -30.58 -22.92 8.37
N VAL A 105 -31.04 -21.97 9.19
CA VAL A 105 -32.31 -21.28 8.96
C VAL A 105 -32.13 -20.36 7.78
N HIS A 106 -32.86 -20.66 6.71
CA HIS A 106 -32.97 -19.88 5.49
C HIS A 106 -33.72 -18.57 5.82
N CYS A 107 -33.05 -17.42 5.71
CA CYS A 107 -33.74 -16.13 5.63
C CYS A 107 -34.17 -15.93 4.17
N PRO A 108 -35.47 -15.85 3.85
CA PRO A 108 -35.90 -15.43 2.53
C PRO A 108 -35.60 -13.95 2.36
N ALA A 109 -34.92 -13.65 1.26
CA ALA A 109 -34.87 -12.32 0.68
C ALA A 109 -36.25 -12.03 0.09
N ASP A 110 -36.86 -10.90 0.48
CA ASP A 110 -37.73 -10.15 -0.42
C ASP A 110 -37.99 -8.73 0.10
N ALA A 111 -38.06 -7.83 -0.88
CA ALA A 111 -38.75 -6.55 -0.93
C ALA A 111 -38.08 -5.31 -0.32
N ASP A 112 -37.60 -4.48 -1.26
CA ASP A 112 -37.61 -3.01 -1.25
C ASP A 112 -38.54 -2.35 -0.24
N THR A 113 -37.98 -1.50 0.63
CA THR A 113 -38.67 -0.31 1.13
C THR A 113 -37.62 0.77 1.42
N GLU A 114 -37.63 1.81 0.58
CA GLU A 114 -37.13 3.13 0.96
C GLU A 114 -37.82 3.58 2.25
N GLU A 115 -37.16 3.48 3.41
CA GLU A 115 -37.52 4.28 4.59
C GLU A 115 -36.32 5.14 5.04
N ARG A 116 -36.33 6.36 4.48
CA ARG A 116 -35.86 7.63 5.05
C ARG A 116 -35.57 7.56 6.58
N PRO A 117 -34.33 7.84 7.05
CA PRO A 117 -34.04 7.82 8.48
C PRO A 117 -34.82 8.93 9.21
N LYS A 118 -35.77 8.52 10.04
CA LYS A 118 -36.50 9.36 11.00
C LYS A 118 -35.51 9.91 12.02
N ARG A 119 -35.29 11.23 11.98
CA ARG A 119 -34.64 12.05 13.02
C ARG A 119 -35.22 11.69 14.40
N SER A 120 -34.42 11.04 15.25
CA SER A 120 -34.75 10.89 16.67
C SER A 120 -34.52 12.22 17.40
N VAL A 121 -35.58 13.03 17.44
CA VAL A 121 -35.67 14.19 18.33
C VAL A 121 -36.14 13.69 19.70
N ARG A 122 -35.22 13.25 20.57
CA ARG A 122 -35.54 13.04 21.99
C ARG A 122 -34.29 12.87 22.86
N THR A 123 -33.73 14.00 23.32
CA THR A 123 -33.26 14.29 24.70
C THR A 123 -32.57 15.66 24.76
N ARG A 124 -33.29 16.71 24.36
CA ARG A 124 -33.03 18.08 24.83
C ARG A 124 -33.94 18.32 26.03
N ARG A 125 -33.40 18.20 27.26
CA ARG A 125 -33.88 18.83 28.52
C ARG A 125 -33.10 18.26 29.71
N MET A 126 -31.82 18.60 29.81
CA MET A 126 -31.08 18.66 31.09
C MET A 126 -29.71 19.33 30.87
N MET A 127 -29.74 20.60 30.48
CA MET A 127 -28.60 21.50 30.64
C MET A 127 -29.17 22.89 30.83
N LEU A 128 -29.30 23.32 32.09
CA LEU A 128 -29.49 24.73 32.48
C LEU A 128 -29.41 24.91 34.00
N VAL A 129 -28.42 24.32 34.70
CA VAL A 129 -28.01 24.77 36.06
C VAL A 129 -26.54 24.41 36.31
N SER A 130 -25.60 25.08 35.65
CA SER A 130 -24.18 25.07 36.06
C SER A 130 -23.32 26.18 35.43
N ALA A 131 -23.92 27.32 35.07
CA ALA A 131 -23.19 28.47 34.52
C ALA A 131 -23.00 29.63 35.53
N SER A 132 -23.55 29.53 36.75
CA SER A 132 -23.59 30.67 37.69
C SER A 132 -22.49 30.68 38.76
N VAL A 133 -21.74 29.57 38.94
CA VAL A 133 -20.71 29.49 40.01
C VAL A 133 -19.31 29.88 39.51
N VAL A 134 -19.00 29.66 38.22
CA VAL A 134 -17.65 29.93 37.69
C VAL A 134 -17.39 31.43 37.49
N VAL A 135 -18.41 32.22 37.16
CA VAL A 135 -18.26 33.68 36.98
C VAL A 135 -17.97 34.40 38.30
N LEU A 136 -18.48 33.89 39.43
CA LEU A 136 -18.21 34.47 40.75
C LEU A 136 -16.78 34.18 41.26
N CYS A 137 -16.19 33.03 40.93
CA CYS A 137 -14.81 32.71 41.32
C CYS A 137 -13.76 33.49 40.50
N VAL A 138 -14.03 33.83 39.24
CA VAL A 138 -13.09 34.58 38.39
C VAL A 138 -13.03 36.07 38.79
N VAL A 139 -14.15 36.66 39.22
CA VAL A 139 -14.17 38.07 39.65
C VAL A 139 -13.47 38.27 41.00
N ALA A 140 -13.55 37.29 41.92
CA ALA A 140 -12.87 37.36 43.22
C ALA A 140 -11.34 37.16 43.12
N THR A 141 -10.85 36.38 42.16
CA THR A 141 -9.41 36.17 41.96
C THR A 141 -8.74 37.35 41.28
N LEU A 142 -9.43 38.03 40.36
CA LEU A 142 -8.91 39.22 39.69
C LEU A 142 -8.80 40.46 40.59
N THR A 143 -9.57 40.56 41.67
CA THR A 143 -9.44 41.66 42.64
C THR A 143 -8.28 41.47 43.62
N ALA A 144 -7.86 40.24 43.91
CA ALA A 144 -6.76 39.98 44.84
C ALA A 144 -5.36 40.24 44.26
N MET A 145 -5.21 40.27 42.93
CA MET A 145 -3.90 40.48 42.28
C MET A 145 -3.55 41.94 41.95
N SER A 146 -4.44 42.90 42.22
CA SER A 146 -4.19 44.33 41.92
C SER A 146 -3.83 45.19 43.14
N LEU A 147 -3.76 44.62 44.35
CA LEU A 147 -3.26 45.29 45.55
C LEU A 147 -2.21 44.40 46.24
N GLY A 148 -1.04 44.27 45.61
CA GLY A 148 0.12 43.57 46.14
C GLY A 148 1.35 44.46 45.99
N ASP A 149 1.66 45.14 47.08
CA ASP A 149 2.52 46.31 47.22
C ASP A 149 4.03 46.04 47.07
N ALA A 150 4.74 47.14 46.93
CA ALA A 150 6.17 47.32 46.84
C ALA A 150 6.99 46.62 47.94
N THR A 151 8.20 46.18 47.55
CA THR A 151 9.47 46.06 48.31
C THR A 151 10.31 45.01 47.56
N GLY A 152 11.58 45.14 47.21
CA GLY A 152 12.67 46.07 47.50
C GLY A 152 14.00 45.29 47.28
N LYS A 153 15.09 46.04 47.07
CA LYS A 153 16.53 45.64 47.01
C LYS A 153 17.01 44.95 45.72
N ARG A 154 17.96 45.51 44.94
CA ARG A 154 19.31 46.10 45.16
C ARG A 154 20.43 45.05 45.11
N GLU A 155 21.51 45.47 44.42
CA GLU A 155 22.90 44.97 44.36
C GLU A 155 23.19 43.96 43.23
N GLU A 156 23.83 44.35 42.11
CA GLU A 156 25.21 44.84 41.91
C GLU A 156 26.27 43.73 41.97
N ALA A 157 26.76 43.31 40.80
CA ALA A 157 28.20 43.22 40.49
C ALA A 157 28.41 42.64 39.08
N ARG A 158 29.01 43.45 38.22
CA ARG A 158 29.84 43.02 37.06
C ARG A 158 31.21 42.61 37.63
N PRO A 159 31.99 41.73 36.97
CA PRO A 159 32.98 42.28 36.05
C PRO A 159 33.24 41.46 34.78
N SER A 160 33.83 42.17 33.82
CA SER A 160 34.35 41.75 32.52
C SER A 160 35.67 41.00 32.60
N SER A 161 35.95 40.12 31.63
CA SER A 161 37.26 39.86 30.97
C SER A 161 37.17 38.56 30.16
N SER A 162 37.06 38.59 28.83
CA SER A 162 38.12 38.73 27.81
C SER A 162 38.96 37.46 27.57
N SER A 163 39.12 37.13 26.28
CA SER A 163 40.36 36.66 25.64
C SER A 163 40.38 35.25 25.03
N THR A 164 40.63 35.28 23.72
CA THR A 164 41.61 34.50 22.92
C THR A 164 41.16 33.26 22.12
N ALA A 165 41.12 33.47 20.79
CA ALA A 165 41.43 32.49 19.75
C ALA A 165 42.94 32.16 19.70
N PRO A 166 43.33 31.04 19.08
CA PRO A 166 44.00 31.07 17.76
C PRO A 166 43.44 29.96 16.83
N THR A 167 43.24 30.10 15.51
CA THR A 167 44.14 30.28 14.35
C THR A 167 45.29 29.26 14.22
N ALA A 168 45.10 28.28 13.33
CA ALA A 168 46.07 27.69 12.37
C ALA A 168 45.24 26.75 11.47
N GLU A 169 45.03 26.93 10.17
CA GLU A 169 45.93 27.19 9.02
C GLU A 169 46.78 25.99 8.60
N SER A 170 46.30 25.22 7.61
CA SER A 170 47.10 24.61 6.53
C SER A 170 46.23 23.69 5.69
N SER A 171 46.45 23.48 4.39
CA SER A 171 47.09 24.21 3.29
C SER A 171 46.86 23.29 2.09
N SER A 172 46.57 23.89 0.93
CA SER A 172 46.86 23.36 -0.41
C SER A 172 46.44 21.92 -0.79
N GLN A 173 45.62 21.78 -1.83
CA GLN A 173 46.15 21.53 -3.18
C GLN A 173 45.02 21.43 -4.22
N ARG A 174 45.15 22.27 -5.24
CA ARG A 174 44.48 22.22 -6.53
C ARG A 174 45.36 21.38 -7.47
N PRO A 175 44.77 20.55 -8.34
CA PRO A 175 45.30 20.47 -9.70
C PRO A 175 44.22 20.77 -10.73
N THR A 176 44.59 21.65 -11.64
CA THR A 176 44.00 21.87 -12.96
C THR A 176 44.39 20.74 -13.91
N SER A 177 43.46 20.22 -14.69
CA SER A 177 43.70 19.48 -15.95
C SER A 177 42.46 19.68 -16.83
N ALA A 178 42.56 20.49 -17.89
CA ALA A 178 42.70 20.06 -19.29
C ALA A 178 41.40 19.41 -19.82
N THR A 179 40.57 20.13 -20.59
CA THR A 179 40.66 20.33 -22.05
C THR A 179 40.80 19.02 -22.83
N ALA A 180 39.69 18.49 -23.35
CA ALA A 180 39.58 17.98 -24.73
C ALA A 180 38.17 17.47 -25.02
N SER A 181 37.43 18.19 -25.88
CA SER A 181 36.38 17.62 -26.72
C SER A 181 37.02 16.83 -27.86
N PRO A 182 36.38 15.77 -28.35
CA PRO A 182 36.43 15.45 -29.77
C PRO A 182 35.03 15.46 -30.37
N THR A 183 34.76 16.50 -31.17
CA THR A 183 33.74 16.50 -32.21
C THR A 183 34.15 15.53 -33.30
N THR A 184 33.53 14.35 -33.37
CA THR A 184 33.67 13.46 -34.52
C THR A 184 32.55 13.75 -35.50
N LYS A 185 32.86 14.63 -36.46
CA LYS A 185 32.09 14.92 -37.66
C LYS A 185 32.43 13.85 -38.69
N ILE A 186 31.54 12.88 -38.91
CA ILE A 186 31.61 11.98 -40.06
C ILE A 186 30.36 12.20 -40.92
N SER A 187 30.54 13.02 -41.96
CA SER A 187 29.79 12.90 -43.20
C SER A 187 30.56 11.94 -44.12
N PRO A 188 29.85 11.04 -44.81
CA PRO A 188 30.17 10.75 -46.19
C PRO A 188 29.05 11.25 -47.09
N LYS A 189 29.46 12.11 -48.02
CA LYS A 189 28.72 12.57 -49.19
C LYS A 189 29.06 11.62 -50.33
N GLY A 190 28.05 11.10 -51.02
CA GLY A 190 28.17 10.27 -52.22
C GLY A 190 27.02 9.26 -52.22
N GLY A 191 25.93 9.42 -52.95
CA GLY A 191 25.84 9.91 -54.32
C GLY A 191 25.63 8.69 -55.21
N SER A 192 24.39 8.35 -55.52
CA SER A 192 24.07 7.71 -56.80
C SER A 192 22.58 7.83 -57.10
N SER A 193 22.32 8.58 -58.17
CA SER A 193 21.05 8.65 -58.88
C SER A 193 20.76 7.32 -59.57
N GLY A 194 19.49 6.90 -59.58
CA GLY A 194 19.03 5.75 -60.35
C GLY A 194 17.51 5.74 -60.39
N GLN A 195 16.97 6.20 -61.51
CA GLN A 195 15.57 6.46 -61.84
C GLN A 195 14.82 5.14 -62.24
N PRO A 196 13.61 5.17 -62.81
CA PRO A 196 12.40 4.50 -62.35
C PRO A 196 11.98 3.30 -63.25
N SER A 197 10.69 2.92 -63.16
CA SER A 197 9.95 1.92 -63.98
C SER A 197 9.91 0.53 -63.32
N GLU A 198 8.82 -0.22 -63.31
CA GLU A 198 7.71 -0.33 -64.25
C GLU A 198 6.53 -1.06 -63.56
N ILE A 199 5.31 -0.58 -63.78
CA ILE A 199 4.05 -1.35 -63.72
C ILE A 199 3.88 -1.95 -65.13
N PRO A 200 3.48 -3.24 -65.34
CA PRO A 200 2.05 -3.56 -65.64
C PRO A 200 1.66 -5.05 -65.35
N PRO A 201 0.58 -5.65 -65.92
CA PRO A 201 -0.73 -5.71 -65.24
C PRO A 201 -1.45 -7.09 -65.27
N SER A 202 -2.57 -7.14 -64.52
CA SER A 202 -3.86 -7.82 -64.79
C SER A 202 -4.04 -9.34 -64.91
N ALA A 203 -5.15 -9.77 -64.26
CA ALA A 203 -6.13 -10.80 -64.64
C ALA A 203 -5.66 -12.29 -64.54
N ASP A 204 -6.46 -13.29 -64.19
CA ASP A 204 -7.91 -13.44 -64.24
C ASP A 204 -8.36 -14.74 -63.51
N THR A 205 -9.65 -14.77 -63.16
CA THR A 205 -10.55 -15.95 -63.00
C THR A 205 -10.57 -16.85 -61.74
N VAL A 206 -11.80 -16.95 -61.26
CA VAL A 206 -12.49 -17.80 -60.25
C VAL A 206 -12.49 -19.29 -60.67
N PRO A 207 -12.63 -20.26 -59.74
CA PRO A 207 -13.92 -20.94 -59.65
C PRO A 207 -14.44 -21.13 -58.21
N THR A 208 -15.70 -20.73 -58.06
CA THR A 208 -16.68 -21.09 -57.05
C THR A 208 -16.77 -22.61 -56.90
N HIS A 209 -16.57 -23.12 -55.69
CA HIS A 209 -17.08 -24.41 -55.28
C HIS A 209 -17.66 -24.29 -53.86
N ALA A 210 -18.99 -24.32 -53.78
CA ALA A 210 -19.71 -24.52 -52.54
C ALA A 210 -19.63 -26.01 -52.14
N PRO A 211 -19.52 -26.30 -50.83
CA PRO A 211 -20.04 -27.53 -50.24
C PRO A 211 -21.18 -27.23 -49.23
N PRO A 212 -21.98 -28.25 -48.89
CA PRO A 212 -23.34 -28.09 -48.42
C PRO A 212 -23.46 -27.78 -46.93
N GLU A 213 -24.58 -27.12 -46.62
CA GLU A 213 -25.17 -26.96 -45.29
C GLU A 213 -25.49 -28.33 -44.69
N ASP A 214 -25.02 -28.56 -43.46
CA ASP A 214 -25.70 -29.30 -42.37
C ASP A 214 -24.69 -29.52 -41.22
N ASP A 215 -24.73 -28.68 -40.18
CA ASP A 215 -24.44 -29.15 -38.81
C ASP A 215 -25.09 -28.24 -37.75
N PRO A 216 -26.04 -28.73 -36.93
CA PRO A 216 -26.70 -27.97 -35.88
C PRO A 216 -25.88 -28.02 -34.59
N GLY A 217 -25.53 -26.85 -34.04
CA GLY A 217 -25.08 -26.78 -32.64
C GLY A 217 -23.95 -25.80 -32.36
N ALA A 218 -24.06 -24.56 -32.82
CA ALA A 218 -23.24 -23.48 -32.29
C ALA A 218 -23.71 -23.17 -30.86
N ALA A 219 -23.11 -23.85 -29.88
CA ALA A 219 -23.16 -23.42 -28.50
C ALA A 219 -22.42 -22.08 -28.41
N THR A 220 -23.19 -20.98 -28.39
CA THR A 220 -22.73 -19.68 -27.91
C THR A 220 -22.14 -19.88 -26.52
N SER A 221 -20.82 -19.95 -26.45
CA SER A 221 -20.08 -19.99 -25.20
C SER A 221 -20.22 -18.63 -24.57
N ASP A 222 -21.01 -18.55 -23.50
CA ASP A 222 -21.21 -17.34 -22.73
C ASP A 222 -19.86 -16.87 -22.18
N PRO A 223 -19.36 -15.67 -22.54
CA PRO A 223 -18.09 -15.15 -22.04
C PRO A 223 -18.06 -14.94 -20.52
N ASN A 224 -19.21 -15.09 -19.83
CA ASN A 224 -19.33 -15.06 -18.39
C ASN A 224 -19.54 -16.43 -17.72
N SER A 225 -19.44 -17.56 -18.45
CA SER A 225 -19.46 -18.87 -17.80
C SER A 225 -18.19 -19.05 -16.93
N PRO A 226 -18.32 -19.34 -15.62
CA PRO A 226 -17.17 -19.65 -14.78
C PRO A 226 -16.48 -20.89 -15.37
N GLY A 227 -15.26 -20.68 -15.87
CA GLY A 227 -14.54 -21.63 -16.70
C GLY A 227 -14.46 -23.02 -16.07
N VAL A 228 -14.63 -24.03 -16.92
CA VAL A 228 -14.26 -25.42 -16.66
C VAL A 228 -12.87 -25.43 -16.03
N LEU A 229 -12.75 -26.05 -14.86
CA LEU A 229 -11.49 -26.23 -14.15
C LEU A 229 -10.54 -27.01 -15.07
N VAL A 230 -9.70 -26.28 -15.81
CA VAL A 230 -8.53 -26.83 -16.49
C VAL A 230 -7.70 -27.49 -15.39
N ASP A 231 -7.37 -28.78 -15.56
CA ASP A 231 -6.53 -29.54 -14.63
C ASP A 231 -5.35 -28.67 -14.19
N GLU A 232 -5.42 -28.17 -12.96
CA GLU A 232 -4.36 -27.33 -12.41
C GLU A 232 -3.10 -28.19 -12.31
N ASP A 233 -2.01 -27.75 -12.95
CA ASP A 233 -0.70 -28.38 -12.82
C ASP A 233 -0.38 -28.54 -11.31
N PRO A 234 -0.30 -29.78 -10.79
CA PRO A 234 -0.15 -30.01 -9.35
C PRO A 234 1.14 -29.40 -8.80
N GLY A 235 2.15 -29.14 -9.64
CA GLY A 235 3.38 -28.46 -9.25
C GLY A 235 3.27 -26.94 -9.12
N ARG A 236 2.18 -26.31 -9.58
CA ARG A 236 2.03 -24.84 -9.54
C ARG A 236 1.91 -24.30 -8.12
N HIS A 237 1.29 -25.07 -7.22
CA HIS A 237 1.00 -24.63 -5.86
C HIS A 237 1.96 -25.18 -4.81
N ASP A 238 2.96 -25.95 -5.20
CA ASP A 238 3.96 -26.47 -4.26
C ASP A 238 4.84 -25.33 -3.74
N GLY A 239 4.99 -25.25 -2.41
CA GLY A 239 5.81 -24.25 -1.72
C GLY A 239 5.33 -22.79 -1.82
N VAL A 240 4.09 -22.55 -2.24
CA VAL A 240 3.53 -21.19 -2.38
C VAL A 240 3.40 -20.49 -1.03
N GLN A 241 3.96 -19.28 -0.95
CA GLN A 241 3.89 -18.45 0.26
C GLN A 241 2.71 -17.48 0.24
N GLU A 242 2.35 -16.95 -0.92
CA GLU A 242 1.26 -15.98 -1.10
C GLU A 242 0.49 -16.27 -2.38
N LYS A 243 -0.84 -16.11 -2.29
CA LYS A 243 -1.77 -16.22 -3.42
C LYS A 243 -2.73 -15.05 -3.36
N ARG A 244 -2.78 -14.22 -4.42
CA ARG A 244 -3.75 -13.12 -4.46
C ARG A 244 -4.09 -12.62 -5.86
N VAL A 245 -5.27 -12.03 -5.96
CA VAL A 245 -5.66 -11.18 -7.09
C VAL A 245 -5.36 -9.74 -6.73
N VAL A 246 -4.58 -9.07 -7.57
CA VAL A 246 -4.19 -7.68 -7.40
C VAL A 246 -4.84 -6.84 -8.47
N GLU A 247 -5.32 -5.66 -8.08
CA GLU A 247 -5.74 -4.62 -8.99
C GLU A 247 -4.84 -3.39 -8.81
N LEU A 248 -4.19 -2.98 -9.89
CA LEU A 248 -3.41 -1.73 -9.97
C LEU A 248 -4.18 -0.70 -10.79
N THR A 249 -4.33 0.51 -10.24
CA THR A 249 -5.02 1.63 -10.89
C THR A 249 -4.19 2.91 -10.80
N GLN A 250 -4.05 3.61 -11.92
CA GLN A 250 -3.24 4.85 -11.99
C GLN A 250 -3.87 6.02 -11.24
N GLU A 251 -5.20 6.13 -11.24
CA GLU A 251 -5.91 7.35 -10.81
C GLU A 251 -5.95 7.58 -9.30
N GLN A 252 -5.67 6.56 -8.48
CA GLN A 252 -5.90 6.62 -7.02
C GLN A 252 -4.60 6.62 -6.18
N GLY A 253 -3.44 6.85 -6.79
CA GLY A 253 -2.16 6.64 -6.10
C GLY A 253 -1.91 5.18 -5.69
N ARG A 254 -2.72 4.24 -6.21
CA ARG A 254 -2.58 2.78 -6.11
C ARG A 254 -1.93 2.22 -7.38
N ASN A 255 -0.94 2.94 -7.88
CA ASN A 255 -0.18 2.54 -9.05
C ASN A 255 0.94 1.56 -8.68
N TRP A 256 0.96 1.02 -7.46
CA TRP A 256 1.94 0.06 -7.01
C TRP A 256 1.30 -0.96 -6.07
N VAL A 257 1.92 -2.13 -5.99
CA VAL A 257 1.50 -3.19 -5.08
C VAL A 257 2.71 -3.87 -4.45
N ASP A 258 2.60 -4.09 -3.16
CA ASP A 258 3.55 -4.86 -2.37
C ASP A 258 3.17 -6.32 -2.39
N ILE A 259 3.97 -7.21 -3.00
CA ILE A 259 3.78 -8.66 -2.89
C ILE A 259 4.62 -9.12 -1.71
N GLU A 260 3.99 -9.39 -0.56
CA GLU A 260 4.61 -9.41 0.77
C GLU A 260 5.83 -10.33 0.85
N TYR A 261 5.76 -11.51 0.22
CA TYR A 261 6.87 -12.48 0.21
C TYR A 261 7.89 -12.25 -0.90
N TRP A 262 7.60 -11.36 -1.85
CA TRP A 262 8.54 -10.92 -2.89
C TRP A 262 9.37 -9.71 -2.44
N ARG A 263 8.83 -8.89 -1.52
CA ARG A 263 9.46 -7.66 -1.01
C ARG A 263 10.85 -7.91 -0.43
N GLN A 264 11.75 -6.98 -0.76
CA GLN A 264 13.05 -6.83 -0.11
C GLN A 264 12.97 -6.18 1.27
N ASP A 265 12.13 -5.14 1.41
CA ASP A 265 12.04 -4.32 2.62
C ASP A 265 10.58 -3.86 2.81
N ALA A 266 10.06 -4.08 4.02
CA ALA A 266 8.70 -3.70 4.41
C ALA A 266 8.47 -2.18 4.45
N SER A 267 9.55 -1.39 4.52
CA SER A 267 9.51 0.08 4.59
C SER A 267 9.43 0.77 3.22
N THR A 268 9.72 0.06 2.13
CA THR A 268 9.72 0.64 0.78
C THR A 268 8.43 0.36 0.00
N PRO A 269 7.85 1.35 -0.69
CA PRO A 269 6.59 1.19 -1.41
C PRO A 269 6.76 0.35 -2.69
N GLY A 270 6.02 -0.76 -2.76
CA GLY A 270 5.63 -1.51 -3.96
C GLY A 270 6.74 -1.94 -4.91
N GLU A 271 7.12 -3.22 -4.90
CA GLU A 271 8.06 -3.76 -5.90
C GLU A 271 7.49 -3.74 -7.32
N LEU A 272 6.18 -3.92 -7.52
CA LEU A 272 5.54 -3.85 -8.83
C LEU A 272 4.70 -2.58 -8.95
N GLN A 273 4.90 -1.83 -10.03
CA GLN A 273 4.25 -0.56 -10.28
C GLN A 273 3.75 -0.46 -11.72
N ILE A 274 2.74 0.36 -11.95
CA ILE A 274 2.23 0.71 -13.28
C ILE A 274 2.41 2.20 -13.55
N SER A 275 2.76 2.52 -14.78
CA SER A 275 2.64 3.86 -15.37
C SER A 275 1.59 3.84 -16.48
N SER A 276 1.44 4.92 -17.26
CA SER A 276 0.49 5.02 -18.37
C SER A 276 0.65 3.93 -19.43
N ASN A 277 1.87 3.46 -19.68
CA ASN A 277 2.18 2.60 -20.81
C ASN A 277 3.01 1.35 -20.47
N GLU A 278 3.39 1.16 -19.20
CA GLU A 278 4.25 0.05 -18.80
C GLU A 278 3.98 -0.44 -17.37
N LEU A 279 4.29 -1.71 -17.18
CA LEU A 279 4.49 -2.37 -15.89
C LEU A 279 5.99 -2.29 -15.57
N PHE A 280 6.35 -1.87 -14.38
CA PHE A 280 7.75 -1.79 -13.98
C PHE A 280 7.99 -2.25 -12.56
N THR A 281 9.23 -2.65 -12.30
CA THR A 281 9.70 -3.01 -10.97
C THR A 281 10.61 -1.94 -10.39
N ASN A 282 10.64 -1.85 -9.06
CA ASN A 282 11.59 -1.01 -8.34
C ASN A 282 12.59 -1.86 -7.55
N LEU A 283 13.61 -1.18 -7.01
CA LEU A 283 14.58 -1.77 -6.08
C LEU A 283 15.33 -2.98 -6.67
N GLY A 284 15.57 -3.01 -7.98
CA GLY A 284 16.38 -4.05 -8.61
C GLY A 284 15.70 -5.43 -8.74
N ALA A 285 14.42 -5.55 -8.38
CA ALA A 285 13.61 -6.68 -8.83
C ALA A 285 13.48 -6.65 -10.36
N LYS A 286 13.34 -7.81 -10.99
CA LYS A 286 13.21 -7.96 -12.43
C LYS A 286 11.95 -8.72 -12.77
N ILE A 287 11.43 -8.50 -13.98
CA ILE A 287 10.32 -9.24 -14.57
C ILE A 287 10.70 -9.73 -15.96
N ALA A 288 10.17 -10.90 -16.34
CA ALA A 288 10.34 -11.49 -17.66
C ALA A 288 8.98 -11.99 -18.17
N VAL A 289 8.66 -11.71 -19.43
CA VAL A 289 7.50 -12.30 -20.11
C VAL A 289 7.88 -13.70 -20.54
N ILE A 290 7.03 -14.69 -20.26
CA ILE A 290 7.24 -16.07 -20.69
C ILE A 290 6.06 -16.55 -21.55
N PRO A 291 6.21 -17.65 -22.31
CA PRO A 291 5.08 -18.23 -23.04
C PRO A 291 3.90 -18.59 -22.13
N ASP A 292 2.68 -18.32 -22.61
CA ASP A 292 1.41 -18.49 -21.86
C ASP A 292 1.08 -19.94 -21.49
N THR A 293 1.71 -20.90 -22.18
CA THR A 293 1.56 -22.33 -21.88
C THR A 293 2.93 -23.01 -21.85
N PRO A 294 3.17 -23.96 -20.91
CA PRO A 294 2.30 -24.31 -19.76
C PRO A 294 2.15 -23.13 -18.77
N LEU A 295 1.50 -23.32 -17.62
CA LEU A 295 1.44 -22.26 -16.62
C LEU A 295 2.82 -21.99 -15.99
N ALA A 296 3.04 -20.77 -15.50
CA ALA A 296 4.25 -20.38 -14.80
C ALA A 296 4.31 -21.09 -13.44
N ASN A 297 5.47 -21.67 -13.14
CA ASN A 297 5.80 -22.29 -11.87
C ASN A 297 7.24 -21.92 -11.50
N ARG A 298 7.69 -22.29 -10.29
CA ARG A 298 9.03 -21.95 -9.79
C ARG A 298 10.15 -22.37 -10.76
N SER A 299 10.11 -23.61 -11.27
CA SER A 299 11.14 -24.15 -12.16
C SER A 299 11.24 -23.37 -13.48
N ARG A 300 10.09 -23.03 -14.08
CA ARG A 300 10.06 -22.21 -15.30
C ARG A 300 10.54 -20.78 -15.03
N CYS A 301 10.17 -20.19 -13.90
CA CYS A 301 10.68 -18.87 -13.55
C CYS A 301 12.18 -18.86 -13.26
N ALA A 302 12.74 -19.92 -12.68
CA ALA A 302 14.19 -20.07 -12.52
C ALA A 302 14.95 -20.15 -13.86
N GLN A 303 14.30 -20.65 -14.91
CA GLN A 303 14.88 -20.77 -16.26
C GLN A 303 14.52 -19.60 -17.19
N ALA A 304 13.71 -18.65 -16.73
CA ALA A 304 13.30 -17.53 -17.55
C ALA A 304 14.51 -16.69 -17.96
N THR A 305 14.46 -16.19 -19.20
CA THR A 305 15.46 -15.28 -19.77
C THR A 305 14.80 -13.94 -20.10
N GLY A 306 15.58 -12.91 -20.41
CA GLY A 306 15.02 -11.60 -20.79
C GLY A 306 14.51 -10.77 -19.60
N TRP A 307 15.11 -10.96 -18.43
CA TRP A 307 14.85 -10.17 -17.23
C TRP A 307 15.07 -8.68 -17.47
N ARG A 308 14.05 -7.87 -17.12
CA ARG A 308 14.03 -6.43 -17.30
C ARG A 308 13.27 -5.74 -16.18
N ASP A 309 13.52 -4.44 -16.00
CA ASP A 309 12.83 -3.64 -14.99
C ASP A 309 11.47 -3.12 -15.48
N ARG A 310 11.21 -3.17 -16.79
CA ARG A 310 10.04 -2.54 -17.42
C ARG A 310 9.50 -3.42 -18.55
N ILE A 311 8.18 -3.51 -18.67
CA ILE A 311 7.46 -4.19 -19.74
C ILE A 311 6.38 -3.24 -20.26
N ALA A 312 6.42 -2.93 -21.56
CA ALA A 312 5.37 -2.12 -22.16
C ALA A 312 4.04 -2.90 -22.18
N PHE A 313 2.91 -2.22 -21.94
CA PHE A 313 1.60 -2.87 -22.00
C PHE A 313 1.27 -3.42 -23.39
N SER A 314 1.87 -2.88 -24.46
CA SER A 314 1.74 -3.44 -25.81
C SER A 314 2.35 -4.84 -25.96
N GLU A 315 3.20 -5.26 -25.02
CA GLU A 315 3.77 -6.62 -24.99
C GLU A 315 2.92 -7.58 -24.15
N LEU A 316 1.86 -7.08 -23.51
CA LEU A 316 0.98 -7.83 -22.65
C LEU A 316 -0.40 -7.98 -23.29
N HIS A 317 -1.00 -9.13 -23.08
CA HIS A 317 -2.39 -9.42 -23.39
C HIS A 317 -3.02 -10.18 -22.21
N VAL A 318 -4.34 -10.36 -22.25
CA VAL A 318 -5.01 -11.23 -21.29
C VAL A 318 -4.49 -12.65 -21.45
N GLY A 319 -4.11 -13.29 -20.34
CA GLY A 319 -3.46 -14.60 -20.30
C GLY A 319 -1.94 -14.55 -20.33
N SER A 320 -1.32 -13.39 -20.59
CA SER A 320 0.14 -13.26 -20.52
C SER A 320 0.68 -13.70 -19.16
N GLN A 321 1.78 -14.44 -19.19
CA GLN A 321 2.46 -14.88 -17.97
C GLN A 321 3.79 -14.16 -17.79
N LEU A 322 4.02 -13.73 -16.56
CA LEU A 322 5.26 -13.08 -16.16
C LEU A 322 5.91 -13.86 -15.03
N CYS A 323 7.22 -13.95 -15.08
CA CYS A 323 8.03 -14.32 -13.94
C CYS A 323 8.61 -13.06 -13.30
N GLY A 324 8.60 -12.99 -11.97
CA GLY A 324 9.30 -11.99 -11.17
C GLY A 324 10.51 -12.60 -10.48
N LEU A 325 11.59 -11.84 -10.34
CA LEU A 325 12.81 -12.20 -9.62
C LEU A 325 13.20 -11.05 -8.71
N SER A 326 13.18 -11.26 -7.39
CA SER A 326 13.65 -10.23 -6.44
C SER A 326 15.19 -10.28 -6.31
N ARG A 327 15.79 -9.26 -5.69
CA ARG A 327 17.22 -9.27 -5.37
C ARG A 327 17.64 -10.38 -4.39
N MET A 328 16.69 -10.91 -3.63
CA MET A 328 16.91 -12.02 -2.71
C MET A 328 16.74 -13.38 -3.39
N GLU A 329 16.77 -13.41 -4.73
CA GLU A 329 16.59 -14.62 -5.54
C GLU A 329 15.26 -15.35 -5.32
N ARG A 330 14.21 -14.60 -4.93
CA ARG A 330 12.86 -15.13 -4.81
C ARG A 330 12.10 -14.99 -6.13
N TYR A 331 11.31 -16.00 -6.44
CA TYR A 331 10.55 -16.04 -7.69
C TYR A 331 9.08 -15.71 -7.45
N ALA A 332 8.48 -15.03 -8.41
CA ALA A 332 7.05 -14.82 -8.49
C ALA A 332 6.50 -15.25 -9.84
N SER A 333 5.25 -15.72 -9.89
CA SER A 333 4.47 -15.91 -11.11
C SER A 333 3.31 -14.93 -11.10
N ILE A 334 3.12 -14.21 -12.19
CA ILE A 334 2.06 -13.22 -12.37
C ILE A 334 1.30 -13.58 -13.65
N GLU A 335 0.00 -13.81 -13.53
CA GLU A 335 -0.89 -14.05 -14.68
C GLU A 335 -1.76 -12.83 -14.92
N VAL A 336 -1.64 -12.24 -16.11
CA VAL A 336 -2.37 -11.03 -16.50
C VAL A 336 -3.83 -11.37 -16.84
N ARG A 337 -4.77 -10.79 -16.11
CA ARG A 337 -6.22 -10.98 -16.31
C ARG A 337 -6.87 -9.82 -17.06
N VAL A 338 -6.36 -8.61 -16.90
CA VAL A 338 -6.82 -7.40 -17.59
C VAL A 338 -5.61 -6.52 -17.89
N VAL A 339 -5.46 -6.04 -19.13
CA VAL A 339 -4.41 -5.08 -19.52
C VAL A 339 -5.03 -3.69 -19.67
N PRO A 340 -4.38 -2.61 -19.19
CA PRO A 340 -4.76 -1.25 -19.51
C PRO A 340 -4.96 -1.00 -21.01
N ASP A 341 -6.06 -0.38 -21.39
CA ASP A 341 -6.20 0.17 -22.74
C ASP A 341 -5.24 1.36 -22.88
N ALA A 342 -4.31 1.27 -23.82
CA ALA A 342 -3.32 2.32 -24.07
C ALA A 342 -3.95 3.67 -24.46
N GLN A 343 -5.21 3.69 -24.92
CA GLN A 343 -5.93 4.93 -25.25
C GLN A 343 -6.82 5.46 -24.12
N ALA A 344 -7.11 4.65 -23.11
CA ALA A 344 -7.88 5.09 -21.96
C ALA A 344 -6.94 5.75 -20.95
N ASN A 345 -7.18 7.03 -20.63
CA ASN A 345 -6.54 7.68 -19.49
C ASN A 345 -7.01 6.99 -18.20
N GLY A 346 -6.31 5.94 -17.77
CA GLY A 346 -6.70 5.13 -16.62
C GLY A 346 -6.62 3.64 -16.92
N GLY A 347 -5.47 3.05 -16.63
CA GLY A 347 -5.24 1.61 -16.77
C GLY A 347 -5.63 0.82 -15.53
N ARG A 348 -6.38 -0.28 -15.71
CA ARG A 348 -6.59 -1.32 -14.70
C ARG A 348 -5.76 -2.55 -15.08
N LEU A 349 -4.75 -2.88 -14.28
CA LEU A 349 -4.03 -4.15 -14.42
C LEU A 349 -4.52 -5.08 -13.30
N ILE A 350 -5.21 -6.16 -13.68
CA ILE A 350 -5.57 -7.23 -12.74
C ILE A 350 -4.64 -8.40 -12.97
N PHE A 351 -4.03 -8.91 -11.92
CA PHE A 351 -3.21 -10.10 -12.02
C PHE A 351 -3.33 -11.04 -10.85
N TYR A 352 -2.99 -12.29 -11.09
CA TYR A 352 -2.91 -13.34 -10.08
C TYR A 352 -1.45 -13.66 -9.77
N GLY A 353 -1.03 -13.44 -8.52
CA GLY A 353 0.36 -13.59 -8.07
C GLY A 353 0.59 -14.82 -7.19
N ILE A 354 1.69 -15.53 -7.43
CA ILE A 354 2.22 -16.62 -6.58
C ILE A 354 3.70 -16.33 -6.28
N THR A 355 4.19 -16.59 -5.07
CA THR A 355 5.61 -16.43 -4.68
C THR A 355 6.23 -17.71 -4.10
N TRP A 356 7.52 -17.92 -4.39
CA TRP A 356 8.34 -19.02 -3.89
C TRP A 356 9.70 -18.53 -3.36
N TYR A 357 10.31 -19.30 -2.45
CA TYR A 357 11.73 -19.17 -2.07
C TYR A 357 12.68 -19.68 -3.15
#